data_AF-A0AAX6NCT2-F1
#
_entry.id   AF-A0AAX6NCT2-F1
#
_cell.length_a   1.000
_cell.length_b   1.000
_cell.length_c   1.000
_cell.angle_alpha   90.00
_cell.angle_beta   90.00
_cell.angle_gamma   90.00
#
_symmetry.space_group_name_H-M   'P 1'
#
loop_
_entity.id
_entity.type
_entity.pdbx_description
1 polymer ?
#
loop_
_entity_poly.entity_id
_entity_poly.type
_entity_poly.pdbx_seq_one_letter_code
_entity_poly.pdbx_strand_id
1 'polypeptide(L)'
;MNKFRKKGQIFIEYLIVLPLMIISLWLILQLIIYVYANNQVDHAADAGASIVAEELRGTTATLDTMSNKAEIIDDLYVRLNQSLNNNGFVLFNKDYDGNNLTLDNFNKYIEDEANCQSALQDVNNTRTLCVFTKSVTVNGRNHEQMIVRVKVPFMIIGNFVPGLKDKVFLYGNGATTKDISGRFQYYN
;
A
#
# COMPACT_ATOMS: atom_id res chain seq x y z
N MET A 1 -14.37 60.10 -9.39
CA MET A 1 -14.75 58.88 -8.64
C MET A 1 -14.17 57.54 -9.18
N ASN A 2 -13.28 57.51 -10.18
CA ASN A 2 -12.80 56.23 -10.78
C ASN A 2 -11.49 55.65 -10.19
N LYS A 3 -10.77 56.37 -9.33
CA LYS A 3 -9.49 55.88 -8.74
C LYS A 3 -9.69 54.88 -7.57
N PHE A 4 -10.83 54.94 -6.87
CA PHE A 4 -11.11 54.03 -5.75
C PHE A 4 -11.63 52.66 -6.20
N ARG A 5 -12.40 52.59 -7.30
CA ARG A 5 -12.86 51.29 -7.87
C ARG A 5 -11.69 50.40 -8.33
N LYS A 6 -10.64 50.97 -8.94
CA LYS A 6 -9.46 50.20 -9.36
C LYS A 6 -8.63 49.65 -8.18
N LYS A 7 -8.50 50.40 -7.08
CA LYS A 7 -7.77 49.94 -5.89
C LYS A 7 -8.53 48.85 -5.11
N GLY A 8 -9.86 48.96 -5.03
CA GLY A 8 -10.71 47.93 -4.40
C GLY A 8 -10.76 46.63 -5.19
N GLN A 9 -10.73 46.70 -6.52
CA GLN A 9 -10.70 45.53 -7.40
C GLN A 9 -9.42 44.71 -7.24
N ILE A 10 -8.25 45.37 -7.14
CA ILE A 10 -6.96 44.71 -6.88
C ILE A 10 -6.95 44.03 -5.50
N PHE A 11 -7.59 44.63 -4.50
CA PHE A 11 -7.66 44.07 -3.16
C PHE A 11 -8.54 42.82 -3.09
N ILE A 12 -9.68 42.82 -3.80
CA ILE A 12 -10.57 41.65 -3.94
C ILE A 12 -9.87 40.52 -4.71
N GLU A 13 -9.13 40.86 -5.76
CA GLU A 13 -8.37 39.90 -6.55
C GLU A 13 -7.29 39.23 -5.68
N TYR A 14 -6.55 39.98 -4.86
CA TYR A 14 -5.60 39.42 -3.89
C TYR A 14 -6.28 38.53 -2.83
N LEU A 15 -7.47 38.91 -2.35
CA LEU A 15 -8.21 38.17 -1.32
C LEU A 15 -8.71 36.81 -1.82
N ILE A 16 -8.89 36.65 -3.14
CA ILE A 16 -9.30 35.39 -3.77
C ILE A 16 -8.08 34.60 -4.27
N VAL A 17 -7.14 35.26 -4.93
CA VAL A 17 -5.98 34.60 -5.57
C VAL A 17 -5.02 34.02 -4.55
N LEU A 18 -4.79 34.70 -3.42
CA LEU A 18 -3.81 34.27 -2.43
C LEU A 18 -4.26 32.98 -1.71
N PRO A 19 -5.52 32.83 -1.23
CA PRO A 19 -6.00 31.56 -0.71
C PRO A 19 -5.98 30.42 -1.75
N LEU A 20 -6.34 30.71 -3.01
CA LEU A 20 -6.27 29.71 -4.08
C LEU A 20 -4.84 29.22 -4.33
N MET A 21 -3.85 30.11 -4.28
CA MET A 21 -2.44 29.75 -4.39
C MET A 21 -1.97 28.87 -3.21
N ILE A 22 -2.43 29.16 -1.99
CA ILE A 22 -2.09 28.33 -0.82
C ILE A 22 -2.71 26.94 -0.95
N ILE A 23 -3.97 26.84 -1.37
CA ILE A 23 -4.66 25.56 -1.56
C ILE A 23 -3.97 24.75 -2.66
N SER A 24 -3.57 25.37 -3.77
CA SER A 24 -2.89 24.66 -4.86
C SER A 24 -1.50 24.17 -4.43
N LEU A 25 -0.72 24.98 -3.71
CA LEU A 25 0.56 24.56 -3.13
C LEU A 25 0.37 23.40 -2.13
N TRP A 26 -0.66 23.48 -1.29
CA TRP A 26 -1.00 22.40 -0.36
C TRP A 26 -1.35 21.09 -1.09
N LEU A 27 -2.17 21.16 -2.15
CA LEU A 27 -2.52 19.99 -2.96
C LEU A 27 -1.30 19.35 -3.62
N ILE A 28 -0.38 20.16 -4.16
CA ILE A 28 0.85 19.66 -4.79
C ILE A 28 1.73 18.96 -3.76
N LEU A 29 1.92 19.57 -2.58
CA LEU A 29 2.68 18.96 -1.50
C LEU A 29 2.05 17.63 -1.05
N GLN A 30 0.72 17.61 -0.89
CA GLN A 30 -0.03 16.42 -0.50
C GLN A 30 0.13 15.29 -1.52
N LEU A 31 0.13 15.61 -2.82
CA LEU A 31 0.35 14.66 -3.91
C LEU A 31 1.77 14.07 -3.89
N ILE A 32 2.79 14.92 -3.70
CA ILE A 32 4.20 14.46 -3.64
C ILE A 32 4.38 13.47 -2.49
N ILE A 33 3.85 13.80 -1.31
CA ILE A 33 3.95 12.94 -0.13
C ILE A 33 3.16 11.65 -0.31
N TYR A 34 1.97 11.73 -0.93
CA TYR A 34 1.18 10.55 -1.26
C TYR A 34 1.95 9.59 -2.19
N VAL A 35 2.55 10.10 -3.27
CA VAL A 35 3.35 9.27 -4.20
C VAL A 35 4.55 8.66 -3.50
N TYR A 36 5.28 9.43 -2.69
CA TYR A 36 6.41 8.93 -1.92
C TYR A 36 6.00 7.81 -0.95
N ALA A 37 4.90 8.02 -0.20
CA ALA A 37 4.38 7.02 0.72
C ALA A 37 3.89 5.77 -0.01
N ASN A 38 3.21 5.93 -1.15
CA ASN A 38 2.73 4.79 -1.94
C ASN A 38 3.89 3.95 -2.47
N ASN A 39 4.93 4.58 -3.01
CA ASN A 39 6.13 3.87 -3.47
C ASN A 39 6.79 3.07 -2.34
N GLN A 40 6.79 3.59 -1.11
CA GLN A 40 7.32 2.84 0.03
C GLN A 40 6.45 1.63 0.39
N VAL A 41 5.13 1.75 0.30
CA VAL A 41 4.20 0.62 0.49
C VAL A 41 4.40 -0.43 -0.61
N ASP A 42 4.59 -0.01 -1.87
CA ASP A 42 4.93 -0.91 -2.98
C ASP A 42 6.26 -1.64 -2.74
N HIS A 43 7.33 -0.91 -2.40
CA HIS A 43 8.63 -1.53 -2.10
C HIS A 43 8.58 -2.49 -0.90
N ALA A 44 7.79 -2.16 0.14
CA ALA A 44 7.60 -3.05 1.27
C ALA A 44 6.83 -4.32 0.85
N ALA A 45 5.81 -4.18 0.00
CA ALA A 45 5.07 -5.32 -0.54
C ALA A 45 5.95 -6.22 -1.41
N ASP A 46 6.83 -5.65 -2.25
CA ASP A 46 7.81 -6.40 -3.05
C ASP A 46 8.75 -7.22 -2.16
N ALA A 47 9.33 -6.59 -1.14
CA ALA A 47 10.16 -7.28 -0.17
C ALA A 47 9.37 -8.40 0.53
N GLY A 48 8.12 -8.11 0.92
CA GLY A 48 7.19 -9.08 1.49
C GLY A 48 6.94 -10.29 0.59
N ALA A 49 6.73 -10.07 -0.71
CA ALA A 49 6.56 -11.14 -1.68
C ALA A 49 7.82 -12.02 -1.81
N SER A 50 9.01 -11.43 -1.73
CA SER A 50 10.27 -12.17 -1.71
C SER A 50 10.39 -13.09 -0.50
N ILE A 51 10.03 -12.59 0.68
CA ILE A 51 10.09 -13.37 1.94
C ILE A 51 9.16 -14.58 1.86
N VAL A 52 7.91 -14.37 1.44
CA VAL A 52 6.96 -15.49 1.30
C VAL A 52 7.42 -16.47 0.22
N ALA A 53 8.01 -16.00 -0.88
CA ALA A 53 8.58 -16.85 -1.91
C ALA A 53 9.78 -17.67 -1.41
N GLU A 54 10.61 -17.11 -0.54
CA GLU A 54 11.73 -17.81 0.12
C GLU A 54 11.25 -18.92 1.05
N GLU A 55 10.21 -18.67 1.86
CA GLU A 55 9.63 -19.69 2.75
C GLU A 55 8.96 -20.83 1.98
N LEU A 56 8.41 -20.53 0.80
CA LEU A 56 7.80 -21.52 -0.09
C LEU A 56 8.81 -22.23 -1.00
N ARG A 57 10.08 -21.80 -0.99
CA ARG A 57 11.10 -22.27 -1.92
C ARG A 57 11.28 -23.78 -1.83
N GLY A 58 11.30 -24.42 -2.99
CA GLY A 58 11.52 -25.86 -3.11
C GLY A 58 10.34 -26.75 -2.71
N THR A 59 9.19 -26.16 -2.40
CA THR A 59 7.92 -26.88 -2.18
C THR A 59 7.01 -26.74 -3.39
N THR A 60 6.12 -27.71 -3.63
CA THR A 60 5.00 -27.56 -4.57
C THR A 60 3.69 -27.17 -3.86
N ALA A 61 3.77 -26.88 -2.56
CA ALA A 61 2.62 -26.51 -1.74
C ALA A 61 2.25 -25.04 -1.98
N THR A 62 0.95 -24.75 -1.84
CA THR A 62 0.38 -23.41 -1.72
C THR A 62 0.37 -22.99 -0.26
N LEU A 63 0.33 -21.68 0.02
CA LEU A 63 0.51 -21.16 1.38
C LEU A 63 -0.59 -21.63 2.34
N ASP A 64 -1.81 -21.83 1.84
CA ASP A 64 -2.97 -22.30 2.61
C ASP A 64 -2.81 -23.73 3.15
N THR A 65 -2.06 -24.57 2.44
CA THR A 65 -1.79 -25.97 2.78
C THR A 65 -0.61 -26.17 3.74
N MET A 66 0.18 -25.13 3.99
CA MET A 66 1.31 -25.20 4.91
C MET A 66 0.86 -25.18 6.38
N SER A 67 1.50 -26.01 7.21
CA SER A 67 1.24 -26.04 8.65
C SER A 67 1.68 -24.77 9.38
N ASN A 68 2.72 -24.09 8.89
CA ASN A 68 3.29 -22.87 9.47
C ASN A 68 2.75 -21.58 8.82
N LYS A 69 1.64 -21.62 8.07
CA LYS A 69 1.10 -20.44 7.37
C LYS A 69 0.87 -19.22 8.27
N ALA A 70 0.44 -19.44 9.51
CA ALA A 70 0.18 -18.37 10.45
C ALA A 70 1.48 -17.64 10.83
N GLU A 71 2.57 -18.38 11.01
CA GLU A 71 3.90 -17.84 11.31
C GLU A 71 4.46 -17.04 10.13
N ILE A 72 4.28 -17.53 8.90
CA ILE A 72 4.71 -16.82 7.68
C ILE A 72 3.99 -15.48 7.52
N ILE A 73 2.68 -15.44 7.79
CA ILE A 73 1.89 -14.20 7.70
C ILE A 73 2.25 -13.23 8.83
N ASP A 74 2.56 -13.73 10.02
CA ASP A 74 3.04 -12.90 11.13
C ASP A 74 4.43 -12.30 10.84
N ASP A 75 5.38 -13.09 10.35
CA ASP A 75 6.71 -12.59 9.94
C ASP A 75 6.59 -11.56 8.81
N LEU A 76 5.74 -11.82 7.82
CA LEU A 76 5.42 -10.86 6.77
C LEU A 76 4.91 -9.54 7.36
N TYR A 77 3.96 -9.60 8.29
CA TYR A 77 3.43 -8.41 8.96
C TYR A 77 4.51 -7.64 9.72
N VAL A 78 5.34 -8.33 10.49
CA VAL A 78 6.44 -7.73 11.26
C VAL A 78 7.43 -7.02 10.34
N ARG A 79 7.80 -7.63 9.21
CA ARG A 79 8.73 -7.03 8.25
C ARG A 79 8.13 -5.86 7.48
N LEU A 80 6.87 -5.96 7.08
CA LEU A 80 6.13 -4.81 6.52
C LEU A 80 6.10 -3.65 7.51
N ASN A 81 5.83 -3.93 8.78
CA ASN A 81 5.82 -2.92 9.84
C ASN A 81 7.20 -2.24 9.98
N GLN A 82 8.29 -3.01 9.99
CA GLN A 82 9.65 -2.47 10.09
C GLN A 82 9.99 -1.54 8.90
N SER A 83 9.54 -1.89 7.70
CA SER A 83 9.77 -1.07 6.49
C SER A 83 8.92 0.21 6.48
N LEU A 84 7.68 0.13 6.96
CA LEU A 84 6.69 1.20 6.80
C LEU A 84 6.58 2.17 7.98
N ASN A 85 6.87 1.72 9.21
CA ASN A 85 6.68 2.54 10.41
C ASN A 85 7.67 3.73 10.50
N ASN A 86 8.73 3.74 9.68
CA ASN A 86 9.63 4.89 9.57
C ASN A 86 9.00 6.07 8.81
N ASN A 87 7.88 5.85 8.10
CA ASN A 87 7.17 6.90 7.39
C ASN A 87 5.91 7.31 8.16
N GLY A 88 5.96 8.52 8.73
CA GLY A 88 4.84 9.09 9.49
C GLY A 88 3.55 9.34 8.69
N PHE A 89 3.59 9.19 7.36
CA PHE A 89 2.41 9.33 6.51
C PHE A 89 1.71 8.01 6.17
N VAL A 90 2.35 6.88 6.48
CA VAL A 90 1.78 5.53 6.27
C VAL A 90 1.19 5.04 7.59
N LEU A 91 -0.13 4.93 7.66
CA LEU A 91 -0.82 4.46 8.87
C LEU A 91 -0.93 2.92 8.89
N PHE A 92 0.23 2.26 8.87
CA PHE A 92 0.32 0.80 8.84
C PHE A 92 -0.08 0.18 10.18
N ASN A 93 0.75 0.32 11.22
CA ASN A 93 0.52 -0.21 12.55
C ASN A 93 -0.05 0.82 13.53
N LYS A 94 -0.49 1.98 13.04
CA LYS A 94 -1.09 3.02 13.85
C LYS A 94 -2.40 3.49 13.25
N ASP A 95 -3.34 3.89 14.10
CA ASP A 95 -4.50 4.66 13.67
C ASP A 95 -4.20 6.17 13.60
N TYR A 96 -5.21 6.96 13.26
CA TYR A 96 -5.09 8.43 13.18
C TYR A 96 -4.84 9.08 14.56
N ASP A 97 -5.18 8.39 15.65
CA ASP A 97 -5.00 8.85 17.03
C ASP A 97 -3.66 8.39 17.63
N GLY A 98 -2.88 7.60 16.88
CA GLY A 98 -1.57 7.09 17.28
C GLY A 98 -1.62 5.81 18.11
N ASN A 99 -2.77 5.16 18.24
CA ASN A 99 -2.88 3.87 18.91
C ASN A 99 -2.23 2.78 18.05
N ASN A 100 -1.50 1.87 18.70
CA ASN A 100 -0.87 0.75 18.02
C ASN A 100 -1.93 -0.28 17.59
N LEU A 101 -1.81 -0.74 16.36
CA LEU A 101 -2.61 -1.79 15.76
C LEU A 101 -1.76 -3.04 15.59
N THR A 102 -2.43 -4.18 15.55
CA THR A 102 -1.81 -5.49 15.31
C THR A 102 -2.35 -6.08 14.01
N LEU A 103 -1.82 -7.25 13.63
CA LEU A 103 -2.28 -8.01 12.48
C LEU A 103 -3.79 -8.36 12.54
N ASP A 104 -4.40 -8.41 13.72
CA ASP A 104 -5.84 -8.71 13.87
C ASP A 104 -6.75 -7.55 13.46
N ASN A 105 -6.20 -6.34 13.32
CA ASN A 105 -6.92 -5.19 12.79
C ASN A 105 -6.93 -5.14 11.26
N PHE A 106 -6.34 -6.14 10.59
CA PHE A 106 -6.28 -6.23 9.14
C PHE A 106 -7.25 -7.30 8.63
N ASN A 107 -7.91 -6.99 7.51
CA ASN A 107 -8.55 -8.03 6.73
C ASN A 107 -7.47 -8.86 6.02
N LYS A 108 -7.41 -10.15 6.35
CA LYS A 108 -6.38 -11.09 5.86
C LYS A 108 -6.99 -12.00 4.80
N TYR A 109 -6.36 -12.09 3.63
CA TYR A 109 -6.77 -13.01 2.57
C TYR A 109 -5.56 -13.83 2.11
N ILE A 110 -5.66 -15.16 2.21
CA ILE A 110 -4.57 -16.10 1.88
C ILE A 110 -5.08 -17.04 0.79
N GLU A 111 -4.38 -17.08 -0.35
CA GLU A 111 -4.77 -17.88 -1.54
C GLU A 111 -6.20 -17.60 -2.05
N ASP A 112 -6.72 -16.40 -1.78
CA ASP A 112 -8.05 -15.96 -2.16
C ASP A 112 -7.97 -14.64 -2.95
N GLU A 113 -7.58 -14.74 -4.22
CA GLU A 113 -7.39 -13.59 -5.11
C GLU A 113 -8.69 -12.80 -5.27
N ALA A 114 -9.83 -13.48 -5.43
CA ALA A 114 -11.12 -12.84 -5.73
C ALA A 114 -11.59 -11.97 -4.56
N ASN A 115 -11.66 -12.51 -3.35
CA ASN A 115 -12.09 -11.74 -2.18
C ASN A 115 -11.05 -10.68 -1.80
N CYS A 116 -9.76 -10.95 -2.05
CA CYS A 116 -8.73 -9.92 -1.91
C CYS A 116 -9.00 -8.71 -2.81
N GLN A 117 -9.26 -8.91 -4.12
CA GLN A 117 -9.53 -7.79 -5.03
C GLN A 117 -10.74 -6.98 -4.56
N SER A 118 -11.82 -7.66 -4.18
CA SER A 118 -13.01 -7.00 -3.65
C SER A 118 -12.72 -6.21 -2.38
N ALA A 119 -11.94 -6.77 -1.45
CA ALA A 119 -11.58 -6.10 -0.21
C ALA A 119 -10.63 -4.90 -0.40
N LEU A 120 -9.76 -4.94 -1.41
CA LEU A 120 -8.91 -3.80 -1.77
C LEU A 120 -9.76 -2.63 -2.31
N GLN A 121 -10.82 -2.93 -3.07
CA GLN A 121 -11.71 -1.92 -3.66
C GLN A 121 -12.77 -1.39 -2.68
N ASP A 122 -13.13 -2.16 -1.65
CA ASP A 122 -14.13 -1.76 -0.66
C ASP A 122 -13.62 -0.62 0.24
N VAL A 123 -14.33 0.50 0.24
CA VAL A 123 -14.01 1.69 1.05
C VAL A 123 -14.12 1.42 2.55
N ASN A 124 -14.97 0.48 2.96
CA ASN A 124 -15.12 0.11 4.38
C ASN A 124 -13.92 -0.68 4.91
N ASN A 125 -13.22 -1.38 4.02
CA ASN A 125 -12.00 -2.10 4.35
C ASN A 125 -10.80 -1.16 4.28
N THR A 126 -10.53 -0.53 5.42
CA THR A 126 -9.45 0.46 5.57
C THR A 126 -8.05 -0.16 5.54
N ARG A 127 -7.91 -1.41 6.01
CA ARG A 127 -6.65 -2.15 6.11
C ARG A 127 -6.83 -3.58 5.60
N THR A 128 -6.04 -3.94 4.60
CA THR A 128 -6.12 -5.25 3.96
C THR A 128 -4.72 -5.75 3.68
N LEU A 129 -4.44 -7.01 4.03
CA LEU A 129 -3.24 -7.73 3.67
C LEU A 129 -3.65 -9.00 2.92
N CYS A 130 -3.19 -9.13 1.68
CA CYS A 130 -3.41 -10.30 0.86
C CYS A 130 -2.12 -10.96 0.47
N VAL A 131 -2.13 -12.29 0.41
CA VAL A 131 -1.03 -13.10 -0.09
C VAL A 131 -1.62 -14.24 -0.91
N PHE A 132 -1.21 -14.39 -2.17
CA PHE A 132 -1.70 -15.47 -3.04
C PHE A 132 -0.67 -15.86 -4.09
N THR A 133 -0.76 -17.11 -4.55
CA THR A 133 0.01 -17.62 -5.69
C THR A 133 -0.71 -17.32 -7.00
N LYS A 134 0.05 -17.06 -8.06
CA LYS A 134 -0.45 -16.93 -9.42
C LYS A 134 0.48 -17.62 -10.40
N SER A 135 -0.04 -18.51 -11.23
CA SER A 135 0.74 -19.10 -12.32
C SER A 135 0.93 -18.09 -13.44
N VAL A 136 2.18 -17.82 -13.81
CA VAL A 136 2.56 -16.92 -14.89
C VAL A 136 3.45 -17.67 -15.87
N THR A 137 3.15 -17.55 -17.16
CA THR A 137 4.00 -18.12 -18.21
C THR A 137 5.05 -17.09 -18.62
N VAL A 138 6.32 -17.39 -18.35
CA VAL A 138 7.46 -16.56 -18.77
C VAL A 138 8.36 -17.41 -19.67
N ASN A 139 8.70 -16.91 -20.87
CA ASN A 139 9.54 -17.63 -21.84
C ASN A 139 9.05 -19.06 -22.16
N GLY A 140 7.73 -19.26 -22.22
CA GLY A 140 7.12 -20.57 -22.53
C GLY A 140 7.16 -21.59 -21.38
N ARG A 141 7.63 -21.20 -20.19
CA ARG A 141 7.60 -22.04 -18.98
C ARG A 141 6.63 -21.45 -17.96
N ASN A 142 5.88 -22.32 -17.28
CA ASN A 142 5.00 -21.91 -16.20
C ASN A 142 5.81 -21.75 -14.93
N HIS A 143 5.70 -20.57 -14.33
CA HIS A 143 6.29 -20.21 -13.04
C HIS A 143 5.17 -19.88 -12.05
N GLU A 144 5.33 -20.26 -10.79
CA GLU A 144 4.47 -19.75 -9.72
C GLU A 144 5.04 -18.41 -9.24
N GLN A 145 4.20 -17.39 -9.19
CA GLN A 145 4.53 -16.08 -8.65
C GLN A 145 3.76 -15.86 -7.34
N MET A 146 4.47 -15.47 -6.29
CA MET A 146 3.86 -14.97 -5.07
C MET A 146 3.50 -13.51 -5.25
N ILE A 147 2.27 -13.16 -4.90
CA ILE A 147 1.77 -11.78 -4.94
C ILE A 147 1.36 -11.39 -3.53
N VAL A 148 1.89 -10.26 -3.05
CA VAL A 148 1.52 -9.64 -1.79
C VAL A 148 0.87 -8.30 -2.10
N ARG A 149 -0.34 -8.09 -1.58
CA ARG A 149 -1.03 -6.80 -1.71
C ARG A 149 -1.36 -6.23 -0.37
N VAL A 150 -1.11 -4.93 -0.22
CA VAL A 150 -1.32 -4.20 1.02
C VAL A 150 -2.17 -2.98 0.73
N LYS A 151 -3.20 -2.75 1.53
CA LYS A 151 -3.96 -1.49 1.56
C LYS A 151 -3.91 -0.93 2.96
N VAL A 152 -3.55 0.34 3.09
CA VAL A 152 -3.51 1.05 4.39
C VAL A 152 -3.94 2.51 4.24
N PRO A 153 -4.45 3.16 5.31
CA PRO A 153 -4.82 4.56 5.26
C PRO A 153 -3.61 5.48 5.11
N PHE A 154 -3.82 6.62 4.45
CA PHE A 154 -2.84 7.69 4.36
C PHE A 154 -3.10 8.78 5.41
N MET A 155 -2.05 9.26 6.06
CA MET A 155 -2.14 10.40 6.97
C MET A 155 -2.18 11.70 6.14
N ILE A 156 -3.34 12.36 6.12
CA ILE A 156 -3.51 13.63 5.42
C ILE A 156 -2.95 14.78 6.27
N ILE A 157 -2.19 15.66 5.65
CA ILE A 157 -1.63 16.83 6.33
C ILE A 157 -2.62 17.98 6.24
N GLY A 158 -3.12 18.45 7.38
CA GLY A 158 -4.07 19.55 7.44
C GLY A 158 -5.51 19.14 7.07
N ASN A 159 -6.44 20.10 7.16
CA ASN A 159 -7.88 19.85 6.99
C ASN A 159 -8.53 20.89 6.09
N PHE A 160 -7.99 21.08 4.88
CA PHE A 160 -8.60 21.98 3.89
C PHE A 160 -9.86 21.38 3.24
N VAL A 161 -9.95 20.04 3.17
CA VAL A 161 -11.11 19.31 2.62
C VAL A 161 -11.67 18.36 3.68
N PRO A 162 -12.86 18.63 4.25
CA PRO A 162 -13.48 17.78 5.25
C PRO A 162 -13.75 16.36 4.72
N GLY A 163 -13.42 15.34 5.52
CA GLY A 163 -13.69 13.93 5.19
C GLY A 163 -12.78 13.32 4.12
N LEU A 164 -11.73 14.03 3.69
CA LEU A 164 -10.73 13.48 2.77
C LEU A 164 -9.93 12.35 3.45
N LYS A 165 -9.67 12.48 4.77
CA LYS A 165 -8.87 11.52 5.55
C LYS A 165 -9.37 10.08 5.44
N ASP A 166 -10.69 9.88 5.46
CA ASP A 166 -11.30 8.55 5.50
C ASP A 166 -11.42 7.91 4.11
N LYS A 167 -10.91 8.58 3.06
CA LYS A 167 -11.09 8.19 1.66
C LYS A 167 -9.78 8.02 0.90
N VAL A 168 -8.64 8.32 1.52
CA VAL A 168 -7.34 8.23 0.87
C VAL A 168 -6.57 7.06 1.47
N PHE A 169 -6.28 6.09 0.61
CA PHE A 169 -5.59 4.86 0.94
C PHE A 169 -4.35 4.73 0.07
N LEU A 170 -3.31 4.13 0.64
CA LEU A 170 -2.12 3.70 -0.07
C LEU A 170 -2.27 2.23 -0.43
N TYR A 171 -1.74 1.86 -1.59
CA TYR A 171 -1.78 0.51 -2.13
C TYR A 171 -0.36 0.06 -2.45
N GLY A 172 0.03 -1.08 -1.90
CA GLY A 172 1.24 -1.81 -2.25
C GLY A 172 0.91 -3.05 -3.05
N ASN A 173 1.63 -3.30 -4.13
CA ASN A 173 1.53 -4.53 -4.90
C ASN A 173 2.92 -5.09 -5.19
N GLY A 174 3.29 -6.11 -4.42
CA GLY A 174 4.53 -6.84 -4.58
C GLY A 174 4.35 -8.15 -5.30
N ALA A 175 5.32 -8.53 -6.14
CA ALA A 175 5.27 -9.80 -6.84
C ALA A 175 6.66 -10.42 -7.04
N THR A 176 6.84 -11.69 -6.68
CA THR A 176 8.13 -12.41 -6.81
C THR A 176 7.91 -13.84 -7.26
N THR A 177 8.73 -14.33 -8.18
CA THR A 177 8.66 -15.72 -8.65
C THR A 177 9.20 -16.68 -7.60
N LYS A 178 8.44 -17.74 -7.32
CA LYS A 178 8.88 -18.85 -6.46
C LYS A 178 9.97 -19.65 -7.18
N ASP A 179 11.13 -19.80 -6.54
CA ASP A 179 12.19 -20.67 -7.05
C ASP A 179 11.77 -22.15 -6.82
N ILE A 180 11.44 -22.84 -7.91
CA ILE A 180 11.16 -24.28 -7.91
C ILE A 180 12.49 -25.02 -7.71
N SER A 181 12.54 -26.00 -6.80
CA SER A 181 13.73 -26.80 -6.44
C SER A 181 14.39 -27.57 -7.59
N GLY A 182 13.87 -27.49 -8.81
CA GLY A 182 14.44 -28.12 -10.01
C GLY A 182 15.53 -27.32 -10.72
N ARG A 183 15.88 -26.11 -10.27
CA ARG A 183 16.86 -25.24 -10.97
C ARG A 183 18.31 -25.81 -10.99
N PHE A 184 18.56 -26.90 -10.27
CA PHE A 184 19.83 -27.66 -10.28
C PHE A 184 19.70 -29.12 -10.76
N GLN A 185 18.63 -29.49 -11.48
CA GLN A 185 18.69 -30.74 -12.25
C GLN A 185 19.56 -30.49 -13.50
N TYR A 186 20.88 -30.59 -13.32
CA TYR A 186 21.78 -30.83 -14.43
C TYR A 186 21.32 -32.11 -15.13
N TYR A 187 21.06 -32.00 -16.43
CA TYR A 187 20.76 -33.14 -17.31
C TYR A 187 21.72 -34.30 -17.02
N ASN A 188 21.19 -35.50 -16.74
CA ASN A 188 21.93 -36.77 -16.85
C ASN A 188 21.96 -37.22 -18.30
#